data_AF-A0A923DE02-F1
#
_entry.id   AF-A0A923DE02-F1
#
_cell.length_a   1.000
_cell.length_b   1.000
_cell.length_c   1.000
_cell.angle_alpha   90.00
_cell.angle_beta   90.00
_cell.angle_gamma   90.00
#
_symmetry.space_group_name_H-M   'P 1'
#
loop_
_entity.id
_entity.type
_entity.pdbx_description
1 polymer ?
#
loop_
_entity_poly.entity_id
_entity_poly.type
_entity_poly.pdbx_seq_one_letter_code
_entity_poly.pdbx_strand_id
1 'polypeptide(L)'
;MHIFEPVDDKNVSGVKNNEMKLLRIPAIIGMVIFLFSCKNNENGLNVINSGSFPDRNITLDHSLNQRLLADSAVNISGQNQLSIKLDEMISLVERLRRNQSDSIWNTLSANWCDLAKDGLSLLPADSLSNSEASAIANKWADLNIILLKLSAEVKFGDAIEELLYQFPWQVLSEKQLKSIIYTHIDDQIYINIIGSSILTHQHTTGGTIKLIQETTFPASNEMTLKCECSDVRYLDVFIRIPEWAVNPSVTHGNVKYVAHPGEYCQISRKWRNGDEFKIILKN
;
A
#
# COMPACT_ATOMS: atom_id res chain seq x y z
N MET A 1 -28.14 -74.52 -50.93
CA MET A 1 -26.74 -74.97 -50.80
C MET A 1 -26.33 -74.71 -49.35
N HIS A 2 -26.00 -75.78 -48.61
CA HIS A 2 -25.27 -75.90 -47.32
C HIS A 2 -25.49 -74.81 -46.23
N ILE A 3 -26.19 -75.08 -45.11
CA ILE A 3 -25.80 -75.75 -43.83
C ILE A 3 -24.66 -75.05 -43.04
N PHE A 4 -24.89 -74.89 -41.71
CA PHE A 4 -23.98 -74.82 -40.54
C PHE A 4 -23.76 -73.46 -39.83
N GLU A 5 -24.34 -73.34 -38.63
CA GLU A 5 -23.76 -72.73 -37.40
C GLU A 5 -22.56 -73.56 -36.87
N PRO A 6 -21.86 -73.24 -35.74
CA PRO A 6 -21.61 -71.97 -34.99
C PRO A 6 -20.10 -71.77 -34.69
N VAL A 7 -19.68 -70.70 -33.97
CA VAL A 7 -18.65 -70.72 -32.90
C VAL A 7 -18.81 -69.47 -31.99
N ASP A 8 -19.29 -69.74 -30.78
CA ASP A 8 -19.07 -69.14 -29.45
C ASP A 8 -17.74 -68.36 -29.23
N ASP A 9 -17.52 -67.40 -28.33
CA ASP A 9 -18.15 -66.99 -27.07
C ASP A 9 -17.32 -65.78 -26.55
N LYS A 10 -17.85 -65.10 -25.53
CA LYS A 10 -17.19 -64.20 -24.55
C LYS A 10 -17.51 -62.70 -24.60
N ASN A 11 -18.42 -62.39 -23.67
CA ASN A 11 -18.27 -61.40 -22.60
C ASN A 11 -18.60 -59.94 -22.89
N VAL A 12 -19.90 -59.70 -22.68
CA VAL A 12 -20.49 -58.59 -21.92
C VAL A 12 -19.66 -58.15 -20.70
N SER A 13 -19.48 -56.83 -20.57
CA SER A 13 -19.63 -55.99 -19.36
C SER A 13 -18.52 -54.95 -19.21
N GLY A 14 -18.91 -53.68 -19.00
CA GLY A 14 -17.95 -52.66 -18.57
C GLY A 14 -18.33 -51.22 -18.89
N VAL A 15 -19.49 -50.75 -18.43
CA VAL A 15 -19.69 -49.31 -18.19
C VAL A 15 -18.73 -48.89 -17.08
N LYS A 16 -17.84 -47.94 -17.36
CA LYS A 16 -17.22 -47.09 -16.33
C LYS A 16 -17.26 -45.64 -16.78
N ASN A 17 -18.15 -44.89 -16.12
CA ASN A 17 -18.09 -43.44 -16.03
C ASN A 17 -16.71 -43.04 -15.48
N ASN A 18 -15.93 -42.33 -16.28
CA ASN A 18 -14.76 -41.61 -15.78
C ASN A 18 -15.24 -40.30 -15.17
N GLU A 19 -15.46 -40.29 -13.85
CA GLU A 19 -15.36 -39.06 -13.09
C GLU A 19 -13.90 -38.58 -13.15
N MET A 20 -13.67 -37.48 -13.86
CA MET A 20 -12.42 -36.74 -13.73
C MET A 20 -12.38 -36.13 -12.32
N LYS A 21 -11.67 -36.80 -11.41
CA LYS A 21 -11.21 -36.17 -10.17
C LYS A 21 -10.27 -35.03 -10.57
N LEU A 22 -10.77 -33.79 -10.44
CA LEU A 22 -9.93 -32.60 -10.47
C LEU A 22 -8.91 -32.74 -9.32
N LEU A 23 -7.67 -33.07 -9.67
CA LEU A 23 -6.55 -33.08 -8.75
C LEU A 23 -6.32 -31.63 -8.31
N ARG A 24 -6.82 -31.25 -7.12
CA ARG A 24 -6.45 -29.99 -6.48
C ARG A 24 -4.98 -30.08 -6.11
N ILE A 25 -4.13 -29.50 -6.96
CA ILE A 25 -2.74 -29.23 -6.61
C ILE A 25 -2.79 -28.13 -5.55
N PRO A 26 -2.25 -28.32 -4.34
CA PRO A 26 -2.10 -27.20 -3.43
C PRO A 26 -1.11 -26.24 -4.09
N ALA A 27 -1.57 -25.05 -4.45
CA ALA A 27 -0.67 -23.95 -4.68
C ALA A 27 0.08 -23.77 -3.35
N ILE A 28 1.34 -24.17 -3.33
CA ILE A 28 2.27 -23.78 -2.28
C ILE A 28 2.38 -22.27 -2.45
N ILE A 29 1.49 -21.54 -1.77
CA ILE A 29 1.60 -20.11 -1.58
C ILE A 29 2.91 -19.96 -0.82
N GLY A 30 3.95 -19.54 -1.54
CA GLY A 30 5.23 -19.20 -0.95
C GLY A 30 4.94 -18.22 0.17
N MET A 31 5.20 -18.64 1.41
CA MET A 31 5.12 -17.80 2.58
C MET A 31 6.20 -16.74 2.44
N VAL A 32 5.87 -15.61 1.81
CA VAL A 32 6.73 -14.44 1.80
C VAL A 32 6.67 -13.89 3.21
N ILE A 33 7.70 -14.20 4.00
CA ILE A 33 7.90 -13.59 5.31
C ILE A 33 8.33 -12.16 5.04
N PHE A 34 7.40 -11.21 5.18
CA PHE A 34 7.70 -9.80 5.04
C PHE A 34 8.42 -9.31 6.30
N LEU A 35 9.68 -8.91 6.12
CA LEU A 35 10.47 -8.28 7.17
C LEU A 35 10.23 -6.77 7.11
N PHE A 36 9.20 -6.30 7.81
CA PHE A 36 9.17 -4.89 8.20
C PHE A 36 10.33 -4.65 9.16
N SER A 37 11.23 -3.71 8.86
CA SER A 37 12.32 -3.41 9.78
C SER A 37 11.76 -2.64 10.96
N CYS A 38 11.51 -3.41 12.00
CA CYS A 38 11.24 -2.91 13.33
C CYS A 38 12.56 -2.63 14.04
N LYS A 39 13.46 -1.88 13.39
CA LYS A 39 14.66 -1.38 14.05
C LYS A 39 14.19 -0.42 15.12
N ASN A 40 14.54 -0.69 16.38
CA ASN A 40 14.28 0.23 17.48
C ASN A 40 14.97 1.56 17.16
N ASN A 41 14.20 2.56 16.76
CA ASN A 41 14.71 3.89 16.60
C ASN A 41 14.87 4.43 18.02
N GLU A 42 16.10 4.68 18.46
CA GLU A 42 16.37 5.36 19.75
C GLU A 42 15.85 6.81 19.75
N ASN A 43 15.45 7.29 18.58
CA ASN A 43 14.80 8.57 18.39
C ASN A 43 13.32 8.45 18.79
N GLY A 44 12.89 9.27 19.75
CA GLY A 44 11.49 9.38 20.18
C GLY A 44 10.54 9.79 19.05
N LEU A 45 9.27 10.01 19.39
CA LEU A 45 8.24 10.35 18.40
C LEU A 45 8.58 11.67 17.69
N ASN A 46 8.84 11.59 16.39
CA ASN A 46 8.86 12.77 15.53
C ASN A 46 7.44 13.03 15.00
N VAL A 47 6.77 14.05 15.54
CA VAL A 47 5.41 14.40 15.11
C VAL A 47 5.45 15.32 13.90
N ILE A 48 4.99 14.81 12.77
CA ILE A 48 4.81 15.54 11.52
C ILE A 48 3.37 16.09 11.45
N ASN A 49 2.35 15.26 11.70
CA ASN A 49 0.94 15.63 11.57
C ASN A 49 0.59 16.22 10.19
N SER A 50 0.98 15.52 9.13
CA SER A 50 0.66 15.95 7.76
C SER A 50 -0.84 15.84 7.46
N GLY A 51 -1.36 16.87 6.77
CA GLY A 51 -2.74 16.95 6.34
C GLY A 51 -2.98 16.25 5.00
N SER A 52 -4.24 15.92 4.72
CA SER A 52 -4.68 15.46 3.40
C SER A 52 -5.01 16.65 2.50
N PHE A 53 -4.72 16.50 1.21
CA PHE A 53 -5.28 17.40 0.22
C PHE A 53 -6.78 17.14 0.01
N PRO A 54 -7.56 18.15 -0.42
CA PRO A 54 -8.95 17.92 -0.83
C PRO A 54 -9.04 16.94 -2.00
N ASP A 55 -10.02 16.02 -1.98
CA ASP A 55 -10.13 14.95 -2.99
C ASP A 55 -10.15 15.44 -4.45
N ARG A 56 -10.73 16.62 -4.70
CA ARG A 56 -10.79 17.25 -6.03
C ARG A 56 -9.43 17.70 -6.58
N ASN A 57 -8.44 17.84 -5.69
CA ASN A 57 -7.08 18.23 -6.07
C ASN A 57 -6.27 17.03 -6.55
N ILE A 58 -6.77 15.81 -6.35
CA ILE A 58 -6.07 14.57 -6.72
C ILE A 58 -6.86 13.83 -7.79
N THR A 59 -6.18 13.52 -8.89
CA THR A 59 -6.69 12.63 -9.94
C THR A 59 -5.88 11.35 -9.91
N LEU A 60 -6.54 10.20 -9.72
CA LEU A 60 -5.91 8.89 -9.80
C LEU A 60 -6.05 8.35 -11.22
N ASP A 61 -5.01 7.70 -11.74
CA ASP A 61 -5.09 6.99 -13.01
C ASP A 61 -6.03 5.77 -12.95
N HIS A 62 -6.51 5.33 -14.10
CA HIS A 62 -7.39 4.17 -14.23
C HIS A 62 -6.80 2.90 -13.60
N SER A 63 -5.47 2.69 -13.74
CA SER A 63 -4.79 1.52 -13.18
C SER A 63 -4.85 1.44 -11.65
N LEU A 64 -4.85 2.60 -10.96
CA LEU A 64 -5.06 2.67 -9.51
C LEU A 64 -6.52 2.40 -9.16
N ASN A 65 -7.46 3.04 -9.86
CA ASN A 65 -8.90 2.91 -9.56
C ASN A 65 -9.40 1.45 -9.65
N GLN A 66 -8.82 0.63 -10.53
CA GLN A 66 -9.14 -0.80 -10.63
C GLN A 66 -8.73 -1.61 -9.38
N ARG A 67 -7.89 -1.07 -8.49
CA ARG A 67 -7.40 -1.73 -7.28
C ARG A 67 -8.17 -1.31 -6.02
N LEU A 68 -9.15 -0.41 -6.15
CA LEU A 68 -9.85 0.19 -5.03
C LEU A 68 -11.22 -0.43 -4.81
N LEU A 69 -11.61 -0.53 -3.55
CA LEU A 69 -12.96 -0.88 -3.15
C LEU A 69 -13.91 0.26 -3.47
N ALA A 70 -15.12 -0.09 -3.90
CA ALA A 70 -16.21 0.87 -3.99
C ALA A 70 -16.58 1.38 -2.58
N ASP A 71 -16.79 2.69 -2.44
CA ASP A 71 -17.11 3.39 -1.19
C ASP A 71 -18.36 2.86 -0.44
N SER A 72 -19.14 1.97 -1.06
CA SER A 72 -20.37 1.39 -0.52
C SER A 72 -20.17 0.11 0.31
N ALA A 73 -18.92 -0.34 0.52
CA ALA A 73 -18.62 -1.59 1.22
C ALA A 73 -18.64 -1.43 2.76
N VAL A 74 -19.86 -1.41 3.30
CA VAL A 74 -20.36 -1.98 4.57
C VAL A 74 -19.43 -2.00 5.82
N ASN A 75 -19.91 -1.29 6.85
CA ASN A 75 -19.61 -1.51 8.27
C ASN A 75 -19.94 -2.95 8.69
N ILE A 76 -18.94 -3.75 9.07
CA ILE A 76 -19.14 -5.10 9.61
C ILE A 76 -18.49 -5.17 10.99
N SER A 77 -19.31 -5.43 12.01
CA SER A 77 -18.87 -5.69 13.37
C SER A 77 -18.69 -7.20 13.57
N GLY A 78 -17.45 -7.64 13.75
CA GLY A 78 -17.11 -8.96 14.26
C GLY A 78 -16.12 -8.82 15.41
N GLN A 79 -16.41 -9.41 16.57
CA GLN A 79 -15.51 -9.35 17.72
C GLN A 79 -14.41 -10.41 17.60
N ASN A 80 -13.40 -10.12 16.78
CA ASN A 80 -12.16 -10.88 16.71
C ASN A 80 -11.10 -10.22 17.61
N GLN A 81 -10.26 -11.02 18.30
CA GLN A 81 -9.16 -10.51 19.13
C GLN A 81 -8.22 -9.56 18.38
N LEU A 82 -7.93 -9.84 17.11
CA LEU A 82 -7.12 -8.96 16.25
C LEU A 82 -7.81 -7.62 16.02
N SER A 83 -9.13 -7.61 15.79
CA SER A 83 -9.89 -6.37 15.66
C SER A 83 -9.83 -5.53 16.94
N ILE A 84 -9.92 -6.18 18.11
CA ILE A 84 -9.83 -5.49 19.41
C ILE A 84 -8.44 -4.86 19.58
N LYS A 85 -7.38 -5.61 19.28
CA LYS A 85 -5.99 -5.09 19.35
C LYS A 85 -5.79 -3.88 18.43
N LEU A 86 -6.35 -3.91 17.22
CA LEU A 86 -6.31 -2.76 16.29
C LEU A 86 -7.06 -1.55 16.84
N ASP A 87 -8.25 -1.75 17.43
CA ASP A 87 -9.04 -0.68 18.03
C ASP A 87 -8.31 -0.04 19.23
N GLU A 88 -7.64 -0.84 20.05
CA GLU A 88 -6.78 -0.36 21.13
C GLU A 88 -5.62 0.49 20.59
N MET A 89 -4.96 0.04 19.53
CA MET A 89 -3.88 0.79 18.89
C MET A 89 -4.36 2.11 18.30
N ILE A 90 -5.50 2.12 17.61
CA ILE A 90 -6.12 3.35 17.08
C ILE A 90 -6.42 4.32 18.24
N SER A 91 -6.97 3.83 19.36
CA SER A 91 -7.20 4.64 20.56
C SER A 91 -5.91 5.21 21.16
N LEU A 92 -4.80 4.45 21.15
CA LEU A 92 -3.48 4.95 21.56
C LEU A 92 -3.00 6.08 20.63
N VAL A 93 -3.21 5.98 19.32
CA VAL A 93 -2.83 7.06 18.38
C VAL A 93 -3.61 8.34 18.69
N GLU A 94 -4.91 8.23 18.97
CA GLU A 94 -5.74 9.39 19.32
C GLU A 94 -5.33 10.04 20.65
N ARG A 95 -4.86 9.24 21.62
CA ARG A 95 -4.24 9.77 22.84
C ARG A 95 -2.93 10.50 22.54
N LEU A 96 -2.10 9.92 21.68
CA LEU A 96 -0.80 10.47 21.28
C LEU A 96 -0.93 11.81 20.56
N ARG A 97 -1.96 11.97 19.72
CA ARG A 97 -2.30 13.24 19.04
C ARG A 97 -2.66 14.35 20.02
N ARG A 98 -3.32 14.01 21.14
CA ARG A 98 -3.70 14.98 22.19
C ARG A 98 -2.56 15.30 23.15
N ASN A 99 -1.70 14.32 23.43
CA ASN A 99 -0.58 14.46 24.33
C ASN A 99 0.60 13.61 23.84
N GLN A 100 1.60 14.28 23.27
CA GLN A 100 2.79 13.61 22.72
C GLN A 100 3.54 12.90 23.85
N SER A 101 3.88 11.63 23.63
CA SER A 101 4.53 10.79 24.63
C SER A 101 5.34 9.70 23.96
N ASP A 102 6.66 9.77 24.13
CA ASP A 102 7.58 8.75 23.59
C ASP A 102 7.27 7.36 24.15
N SER A 103 6.83 7.27 25.40
CA SER A 103 6.42 5.99 25.99
C SER A 103 5.21 5.39 25.27
N ILE A 104 4.17 6.19 24.99
CA ILE A 104 3.00 5.72 24.24
C ILE A 104 3.41 5.34 22.81
N TRP A 105 4.27 6.15 22.17
CA TRP A 105 4.80 5.86 20.84
C TRP A 105 5.58 4.56 20.78
N ASN A 106 6.48 4.32 21.73
CA ASN A 106 7.29 3.12 21.79
C ASN A 106 6.43 1.88 21.99
N THR A 107 5.42 1.94 22.87
CA THR A 107 4.44 0.85 23.04
C THR A 107 3.65 0.60 21.77
N LEU A 108 3.16 1.66 21.12
CA LEU A 108 2.39 1.57 19.88
C LEU A 108 3.23 0.99 18.73
N SER A 109 4.47 1.47 18.57
CA SER A 109 5.41 0.98 17.56
C SER A 109 5.78 -0.48 17.78
N ALA A 110 6.02 -0.89 19.02
CA ALA A 110 6.27 -2.31 19.35
C ALA A 110 5.07 -3.19 19.02
N ASN A 111 3.86 -2.78 19.44
CA ASN A 111 2.63 -3.51 19.14
C ASN A 111 2.35 -3.63 17.64
N TRP A 112 2.62 -2.55 16.88
CA TRP A 112 2.50 -2.53 15.43
C TRP A 112 3.50 -3.50 14.79
N CYS A 113 4.74 -3.46 15.26
CA CYS A 113 5.81 -4.33 14.79
C CYS A 113 5.52 -5.82 15.00
N ASP A 114 5.00 -6.18 16.17
CA ASP A 114 4.61 -7.56 16.44
C ASP A 114 3.48 -8.01 15.51
N LEU A 115 2.48 -7.14 15.27
CA LEU A 115 1.39 -7.45 14.35
C LEU A 115 1.85 -7.53 12.88
N ALA A 116 2.79 -6.67 12.48
CA ALA A 116 3.33 -6.62 11.12
C ALA A 116 4.22 -7.83 10.78
N LYS A 117 4.98 -8.37 11.75
CA LYS A 117 5.82 -9.57 11.58
C LYS A 117 5.01 -10.83 11.31
N ASP A 118 3.89 -10.97 12.02
CA ASP A 118 2.94 -12.06 11.79
C ASP A 118 2.17 -11.83 10.47
N GLY A 119 2.20 -10.59 9.96
CA GLY A 119 1.57 -10.12 8.73
C GLY A 119 0.05 -10.11 8.81
N LEU A 120 -0.59 -9.58 7.76
CA LEU A 120 -1.97 -9.97 7.44
C LEU A 120 -2.05 -11.40 6.89
N SER A 121 -0.94 -12.14 6.87
CA SER A 121 -0.84 -13.58 6.58
C SER A 121 -1.83 -14.44 7.39
N LEU A 122 -2.37 -13.91 8.49
CA LEU A 122 -3.43 -14.53 9.31
C LEU A 122 -4.84 -14.44 8.68
N LEU A 123 -5.02 -13.63 7.63
CA LEU A 123 -6.24 -13.49 6.87
C LEU A 123 -6.07 -14.22 5.52
N PRO A 124 -6.52 -15.47 5.28
CA PRO A 124 -7.08 -16.51 6.16
C PRO A 124 -6.25 -17.83 6.12
N ALA A 125 -6.00 -18.44 7.29
CA ALA A 125 -5.82 -19.90 7.40
C ALA A 125 -7.13 -20.50 7.94
N ASP A 126 -8.04 -20.88 7.04
CA ASP A 126 -9.25 -21.69 7.24
C ASP A 126 -10.28 -21.27 8.31
N SER A 127 -10.09 -20.16 9.04
CA SER A 127 -10.83 -19.86 10.28
C SER A 127 -11.68 -18.58 10.28
N LEU A 128 -11.51 -17.67 9.31
CA LEU A 128 -12.24 -16.39 9.24
C LEU A 128 -13.20 -16.34 8.06
N SER A 129 -14.37 -15.74 8.27
CA SER A 129 -15.24 -15.37 7.16
C SER A 129 -14.60 -14.26 6.32
N ASN A 130 -14.93 -14.21 5.02
CA ASN A 130 -14.47 -13.14 4.12
C ASN A 130 -14.81 -11.73 4.65
N SER A 131 -15.93 -11.62 5.38
CA SER A 131 -16.37 -10.35 5.98
C SER A 131 -15.49 -9.88 7.15
N GLU A 132 -15.04 -10.80 8.00
CA GLU A 132 -14.16 -10.47 9.13
C GLU A 132 -12.75 -10.14 8.67
N ALA A 133 -12.23 -10.90 7.69
CA ALA A 133 -10.95 -10.59 7.07
C ALA A 133 -10.95 -9.19 6.44
N SER A 134 -12.03 -8.83 5.74
CA SER A 134 -12.18 -7.49 5.19
C SER A 134 -12.21 -6.41 6.27
N ALA A 135 -12.92 -6.63 7.38
CA ALA A 135 -12.99 -5.68 8.48
C ALA A 135 -11.62 -5.46 9.17
N ILE A 136 -10.85 -6.53 9.38
CA ILE A 136 -9.51 -6.45 9.96
C ILE A 136 -8.57 -5.72 9.00
N ALA A 137 -8.60 -6.05 7.71
CA ALA A 137 -7.78 -5.38 6.70
C ALA A 137 -8.10 -3.87 6.61
N ASN A 138 -9.37 -3.49 6.72
CA ASN A 138 -9.78 -2.08 6.76
C ASN A 138 -9.25 -1.37 8.02
N LYS A 139 -9.35 -1.97 9.20
CA LYS A 139 -8.78 -1.40 10.43
C LYS A 139 -7.26 -1.28 10.36
N TRP A 140 -6.58 -2.25 9.74
CA TRP A 140 -5.15 -2.19 9.48
C TRP A 140 -4.80 -1.03 8.54
N ALA A 141 -5.57 -0.83 7.47
CA ALA A 141 -5.43 0.31 6.57
C ALA A 141 -5.59 1.64 7.34
N ASP A 142 -6.67 1.79 8.12
CA ASP A 142 -6.95 3.00 8.89
C ASP A 142 -5.85 3.31 9.90
N LEU A 143 -5.38 2.30 10.63
CA LEU A 143 -4.26 2.45 11.57
C LEU A 143 -3.01 2.97 10.86
N ASN A 144 -2.61 2.36 9.75
CA ASN A 144 -1.41 2.78 9.01
C ASN A 144 -1.58 4.17 8.38
N ILE A 145 -2.78 4.52 7.89
CA ILE A 145 -3.10 5.86 7.37
C ILE A 145 -2.89 6.92 8.46
N ILE A 146 -3.41 6.67 9.66
CA ILE A 146 -3.35 7.60 10.79
C ILE A 146 -1.89 7.74 11.28
N LEU A 147 -1.16 6.62 11.37
CA LEU A 147 0.25 6.59 11.78
C LEU A 147 1.17 7.29 10.76
N LEU A 148 0.98 7.02 9.46
CA LEU A 148 1.72 7.67 8.39
C LEU A 148 1.56 9.20 8.44
N LYS A 149 0.32 9.69 8.60
CA LYS A 149 0.07 11.13 8.73
C LYS A 149 0.73 11.72 9.97
N LEU A 150 0.71 10.98 11.09
CA LEU A 150 1.26 11.42 12.36
C LEU A 150 2.79 11.55 12.30
N SER A 151 3.51 10.56 11.77
CA SER A 151 4.97 10.47 11.92
C SER A 151 5.77 10.54 10.63
N ALA A 152 5.13 10.38 9.47
CA ALA A 152 5.79 10.17 8.17
C ALA A 152 6.86 9.06 8.21
N GLU A 153 6.65 8.00 8.98
CA GLU A 153 7.54 6.82 8.92
C GLU A 153 7.20 5.93 7.74
N VAL A 154 8.24 5.54 6.99
CA VAL A 154 8.15 4.77 5.74
C VAL A 154 7.43 3.44 5.91
N LYS A 155 7.66 2.74 7.03
CA LYS A 155 7.06 1.42 7.31
C LYS A 155 5.52 1.39 7.23
N PHE A 156 4.87 2.50 7.57
CA PHE A 156 3.40 2.60 7.47
C PHE A 156 2.94 2.78 6.02
N GLY A 157 3.73 3.50 5.20
CA GLY A 157 3.52 3.59 3.76
C GLY A 157 3.75 2.24 3.07
N ASP A 158 4.78 1.49 3.48
CA ASP A 158 5.07 0.14 2.98
C ASP A 158 3.91 -0.82 3.26
N ALA A 159 3.33 -0.78 4.47
CA ALA A 159 2.17 -1.60 4.82
C ALA A 159 0.91 -1.26 4.00
N ILE A 160 0.69 0.02 3.66
CA ILE A 160 -0.41 0.45 2.78
C ILE A 160 -0.15 0.02 1.33
N GLU A 161 1.10 0.09 0.87
CA GLU A 161 1.51 -0.36 -0.46
C GLU A 161 1.28 -1.87 -0.62
N GLU A 162 1.58 -2.67 0.41
CA GLU A 162 1.28 -4.11 0.43
C GLU A 162 -0.22 -4.37 0.26
N LEU A 163 -1.07 -3.65 1.01
CA LEU A 163 -2.53 -3.72 0.88
C LEU A 163 -3.01 -3.40 -0.55
N LEU A 164 -2.36 -2.45 -1.22
CA LEU A 164 -2.79 -1.96 -2.53
C LEU A 164 -2.33 -2.86 -3.70
N TYR A 165 -1.13 -3.43 -3.60
CA TYR A 165 -0.49 -4.10 -4.74
C TYR A 165 -0.26 -5.59 -4.57
N GLN A 166 -0.15 -6.07 -3.33
CA GLN A 166 0.23 -7.46 -3.03
C GLN A 166 -0.92 -8.25 -2.43
N PHE A 167 -1.86 -7.57 -1.76
CA PHE A 167 -3.00 -8.22 -1.13
C PHE A 167 -4.00 -8.78 -2.17
N PRO A 168 -4.53 -9.99 -1.96
CA PRO A 168 -5.29 -10.70 -3.00
C PRO A 168 -6.70 -10.13 -3.28
N TRP A 169 -7.20 -9.25 -2.42
CA TRP A 169 -8.46 -8.53 -2.62
C TRP A 169 -8.29 -7.04 -2.34
N GLN A 170 -9.20 -6.24 -2.91
CA GLN A 170 -9.21 -4.79 -2.71
C GLN A 170 -9.54 -4.46 -1.25
N VAL A 171 -8.80 -3.52 -0.65
CA VAL A 171 -9.02 -3.09 0.75
C VAL A 171 -9.23 -1.58 0.87
N LEU A 172 -8.50 -0.80 0.08
CA LEU A 172 -8.56 0.67 0.18
C LEU A 172 -9.70 1.21 -0.69
N SER A 173 -10.47 2.15 -0.13
CA SER A 173 -11.38 3.00 -0.89
C SER A 173 -10.62 4.09 -1.66
N GLU A 174 -11.27 4.70 -2.66
CA GLU A 174 -10.73 5.87 -3.37
C GLU A 174 -10.43 7.02 -2.41
N LYS A 175 -11.37 7.28 -1.48
CA LYS A 175 -11.24 8.30 -0.46
C LYS A 175 -10.03 8.07 0.46
N GLN A 176 -9.82 6.83 0.93
CA GLN A 176 -8.67 6.50 1.76
C GLN A 176 -7.37 6.75 1.01
N LEU A 177 -7.23 6.24 -0.23
CA LEU A 177 -6.03 6.42 -1.04
C LEU A 177 -5.75 7.89 -1.33
N LYS A 178 -6.75 8.67 -1.78
CA LYS A 178 -6.60 10.11 -2.01
C LYS A 178 -6.16 10.86 -0.75
N SER A 179 -6.61 10.42 0.42
CA SER A 179 -6.23 11.06 1.68
C SER A 179 -4.74 10.90 2.05
N ILE A 180 -4.02 9.94 1.45
CA ILE A 180 -2.63 9.62 1.80
C ILE A 180 -1.66 9.57 0.65
N ILE A 181 -2.08 9.42 -0.62
CA ILE A 181 -1.15 9.32 -1.75
C ILE A 181 -0.22 10.53 -1.80
N TYR A 182 -0.78 11.70 -1.48
CA TYR A 182 -0.06 12.90 -1.10
C TYR A 182 -0.55 13.41 0.25
N THR A 183 0.37 13.82 1.13
CA THR A 183 0.06 14.59 2.34
C THR A 183 0.94 15.83 2.40
N HIS A 184 0.63 16.79 3.27
CA HIS A 184 1.40 18.03 3.33
C HIS A 184 1.45 18.72 4.69
N ILE A 185 2.44 19.58 4.84
CA ILE A 185 2.51 20.65 5.84
C ILE A 185 2.84 21.92 5.06
N ASP A 186 1.88 22.83 4.91
CA ASP A 186 2.02 24.00 4.04
C ASP A 186 2.49 23.59 2.63
N ASP A 187 3.66 24.06 2.19
CA ASP A 187 4.29 23.76 0.90
C ASP A 187 5.34 22.61 0.96
N GLN A 188 5.35 21.86 2.07
CA GLN A 188 6.07 20.60 2.20
C GLN A 188 5.14 19.46 1.78
N ILE A 189 5.41 18.83 0.65
CA ILE A 189 4.56 17.80 0.05
C ILE A 189 5.22 16.44 0.20
N TYR A 190 4.54 15.51 0.85
CA TYR A 190 4.96 14.13 1.00
C TYR A 190 4.26 13.28 -0.06
N ILE A 191 5.02 12.61 -0.90
CA ILE A 191 4.54 11.60 -1.84
C ILE A 191 4.69 10.25 -1.14
N ASN A 192 3.58 9.71 -0.67
CA ASN A 192 3.61 8.51 0.17
C ASN A 192 3.31 7.23 -0.61
N ILE A 193 2.48 7.25 -1.64
CA ILE A 193 2.17 6.05 -2.42
C ILE A 193 2.59 6.27 -3.87
N ILE A 194 3.36 5.31 -4.39
CA ILE A 194 3.83 5.33 -5.77
C ILE A 194 2.73 4.78 -6.64
N GLY A 195 2.15 5.65 -7.46
CA GLY A 195 1.06 5.27 -8.35
C GLY A 195 0.71 6.42 -9.29
N SER A 196 0.37 6.07 -10.53
CA SER A 196 0.09 7.05 -11.58
C SER A 196 -1.05 7.97 -11.15
N SER A 197 -0.74 9.26 -10.98
CA SER A 197 -1.67 10.22 -10.36
C SER A 197 -1.21 11.67 -10.57
N ILE A 198 -2.12 12.60 -10.35
CA ILE A 198 -1.88 14.04 -10.46
C ILE A 198 -2.34 14.72 -9.17
N LEU A 199 -1.49 15.55 -8.58
CA LEU A 199 -1.83 16.50 -7.52
C LEU A 199 -1.83 17.91 -8.09
N THR A 200 -2.91 18.68 -7.85
CA THR A 200 -2.94 20.12 -8.08
C THR A 200 -2.89 20.85 -6.73
N HIS A 201 -1.79 21.53 -6.44
CA HIS A 201 -1.55 22.27 -5.20
C HIS A 201 -1.66 23.78 -5.42
N GLN A 202 -2.28 24.49 -4.47
CA GLN A 202 -2.26 25.95 -4.42
C GLN A 202 -1.20 26.37 -3.41
N HIS A 203 -0.11 26.95 -3.91
CA HIS A 203 1.01 27.32 -3.05
C HIS A 203 0.60 28.41 -2.05
N THR A 204 1.14 28.39 -0.84
CA THR A 204 0.81 29.38 0.21
C THR A 204 1.07 30.84 -0.18
N THR A 205 1.98 31.09 -1.13
CA THR A 205 2.33 32.42 -1.66
C THR A 205 1.57 32.76 -2.95
N GLY A 206 0.53 31.99 -3.27
CA GLY A 206 -0.24 32.08 -4.50
C GLY A 206 0.38 31.28 -5.65
N GLY A 207 -0.40 31.09 -6.71
CA GLY A 207 -0.01 30.27 -7.86
C GLY A 207 -0.34 28.79 -7.69
N THR A 208 -0.44 28.10 -8.83
CA THR A 208 -0.82 26.68 -8.88
C THR A 208 0.36 25.84 -9.36
N ILE A 209 0.60 24.73 -8.68
CA ILE A 209 1.62 23.75 -9.04
C ILE A 209 0.93 22.40 -9.20
N LYS A 210 1.20 21.72 -10.31
CA LYS A 210 0.77 20.36 -10.53
C LYS A 210 1.97 19.43 -10.45
N LEU A 211 1.86 18.40 -9.61
CA LEU A 211 2.81 17.30 -9.55
C LEU A 211 2.17 16.08 -10.20
N ILE A 212 2.86 15.48 -11.16
CA ILE A 212 2.35 14.35 -11.95
C ILE A 212 3.27 13.17 -11.71
N GLN A 213 2.74 12.08 -11.14
CA GLN A 213 3.41 10.79 -11.06
C GLN A 213 3.07 9.98 -12.31
N GLU A 214 4.09 9.64 -13.12
CA GLU A 214 3.96 8.71 -14.24
C GLU A 214 4.73 7.43 -13.92
N THR A 215 4.03 6.31 -13.88
CA THR A 215 4.64 5.01 -13.55
C THR A 215 3.76 3.87 -14.06
N THR A 216 4.38 2.71 -14.29
CA THR A 216 3.68 1.43 -14.48
C THR A 216 3.76 0.54 -13.24
N PHE A 217 4.13 1.10 -12.08
CA PHE A 217 4.17 0.39 -10.80
C PHE A 217 2.84 -0.34 -10.54
N PRO A 218 2.86 -1.60 -10.08
CA PRO A 218 4.03 -2.38 -9.62
C PRO A 218 4.73 -3.19 -10.74
N ALA A 219 4.36 -3.03 -12.01
CA ALA A 219 4.98 -3.79 -13.11
C ALA A 219 6.42 -3.34 -13.41
N SER A 220 6.72 -2.07 -13.18
CA SER A 220 8.09 -1.55 -13.11
C SER A 220 8.30 -0.83 -11.79
N ASN A 221 9.54 -0.87 -11.29
CA ASN A 221 9.92 -0.12 -10.09
C ASN A 221 10.45 1.28 -10.43
N GLU A 222 9.88 1.90 -11.45
CA GLU A 222 10.30 3.22 -11.94
C GLU A 222 9.14 4.20 -11.90
N MET A 223 9.42 5.43 -11.52
CA MET A 223 8.48 6.54 -11.52
C MET A 223 9.15 7.79 -12.06
N THR A 224 8.44 8.51 -12.91
CA THR A 224 8.79 9.86 -13.33
C THR A 224 7.87 10.85 -12.63
N LEU A 225 8.43 11.77 -11.86
CA LEU A 225 7.70 12.87 -11.23
C LEU A 225 7.91 14.15 -12.05
N LYS A 226 6.83 14.71 -12.60
CA LYS A 226 6.86 15.94 -13.39
C LYS A 226 6.18 17.09 -12.65
N CYS A 227 6.61 18.30 -12.96
CA CYS A 227 6.02 19.53 -12.45
C CYS A 227 5.50 20.40 -13.59
N GLU A 228 4.23 20.80 -13.49
CA GLU A 228 3.65 21.87 -14.31
C GLU A 228 3.28 23.05 -13.42
N CYS A 229 3.73 24.25 -13.76
CA CYS A 229 3.37 25.47 -13.04
C CYS A 229 3.42 26.69 -13.97
N SER A 230 2.60 27.71 -13.67
CA SER A 230 2.62 28.97 -14.42
C SER A 230 3.86 29.81 -14.14
N ASP A 231 4.46 29.61 -12.97
CA ASP A 231 5.50 30.45 -12.42
C ASP A 231 6.35 29.66 -11.42
N VAL A 232 7.60 30.09 -11.27
CA VAL A 232 8.61 29.38 -10.49
C VAL A 232 8.31 29.51 -8.99
N ARG A 233 8.27 28.39 -8.28
CA ARG A 233 7.87 28.34 -6.87
C ARG A 233 8.76 27.43 -6.04
N TYR A 234 9.00 27.79 -4.78
CA TYR A 234 9.84 26.96 -3.90
C TYR A 234 8.96 25.94 -3.19
N LEU A 235 9.27 24.65 -3.31
CA LEU A 235 8.59 23.58 -2.59
C LEU A 235 9.63 22.60 -2.04
N ASP A 236 9.30 21.99 -0.91
CA ASP A 236 9.98 20.81 -0.43
C ASP A 236 9.12 19.59 -0.77
N VAL A 237 9.63 18.71 -1.63
CA VAL A 237 8.96 17.46 -1.97
C VAL A 237 9.72 16.31 -1.31
N PHE A 238 9.02 15.55 -0.49
CA PHE A 238 9.52 14.37 0.21
C PHE A 238 8.98 13.14 -0.50
N ILE A 239 9.84 12.37 -1.15
CA ILE A 239 9.44 11.13 -1.83
C ILE A 239 9.75 9.95 -0.92
N ARG A 240 8.75 9.15 -0.55
CA ARG A 240 8.98 7.92 0.22
C ARG A 240 9.89 6.98 -0.58
N ILE A 241 10.96 6.52 0.04
CA ILE A 241 11.81 5.46 -0.47
C ILE A 241 11.50 4.20 0.35
N PRO A 242 10.76 3.22 -0.22
CA PRO A 242 10.35 2.04 0.52
C PRO A 242 11.54 1.28 1.10
N GLU A 243 11.34 0.58 2.20
CA GLU A 243 12.42 -0.16 2.86
C GLU A 243 13.00 -1.28 1.99
N TRP A 244 12.15 -1.91 1.17
CA TRP A 244 12.57 -2.97 0.25
C TRP A 244 13.47 -2.47 -0.90
N ALA A 245 13.56 -1.15 -1.13
CA ALA A 245 14.29 -0.58 -2.26
C ALA A 245 15.79 -0.43 -1.96
N VAL A 246 16.55 -1.53 -1.91
CA VAL A 246 17.97 -1.61 -1.46
C VAL A 246 18.92 -0.63 -2.14
N ASN A 247 18.72 -0.30 -3.42
CA ASN A 247 19.58 0.64 -4.17
C ASN A 247 18.77 1.68 -4.94
N PRO A 248 18.09 2.59 -4.22
CA PRO A 248 17.20 3.55 -4.86
C PRO A 248 18.01 4.65 -5.55
N SER A 249 17.42 5.25 -6.57
CA SER A 249 18.02 6.38 -7.28
C SER A 249 16.97 7.45 -7.54
N VAL A 250 17.26 8.67 -7.12
CA VAL A 250 16.45 9.87 -7.42
C VAL A 250 17.33 10.86 -8.17
N THR A 251 16.91 11.24 -9.38
CA THR A 251 17.73 12.07 -10.27
C THR A 251 16.91 13.13 -10.99
N HIS A 252 17.55 14.26 -11.28
CA HIS A 252 17.03 15.34 -12.12
C HIS A 252 18.13 15.78 -13.09
N GLY A 253 18.02 15.40 -14.36
CA GLY A 253 19.14 15.53 -15.31
C GLY A 253 20.39 14.82 -14.79
N ASN A 254 21.47 15.57 -14.58
CA ASN A 254 22.74 15.06 -14.06
C ASN A 254 22.88 15.14 -12.53
N VAL A 255 21.88 15.71 -11.84
CA VAL A 255 21.90 15.84 -10.37
C VAL A 255 21.31 14.59 -9.74
N LYS A 256 22.03 14.00 -8.80
CA LYS A 256 21.57 12.85 -7.99
C LYS A 256 21.26 13.31 -6.56
N TYR A 257 20.10 12.91 -6.07
CA TYR A 257 19.68 13.15 -4.69
C TYR A 257 20.03 11.91 -3.84
N VAL A 258 20.34 12.15 -2.57
CA VAL A 258 20.60 11.07 -1.62
C VAL A 258 19.27 10.44 -1.26
N ALA A 259 19.15 9.13 -1.49
CA ALA A 259 17.98 8.33 -1.19
C ALA A 259 18.44 7.08 -0.46
N HIS A 260 17.83 6.81 0.69
CA HIS A 260 18.09 5.63 1.50
C HIS A 260 16.79 4.83 1.68
N PRO A 261 16.85 3.49 1.61
CA PRO A 261 15.69 2.66 1.95
C PRO A 261 15.20 2.98 3.35
N GLY A 262 13.88 3.07 3.54
CA GLY A 262 13.29 3.36 4.86
C GLY A 262 13.21 4.85 5.20
N GLU A 263 13.59 5.75 4.29
CA GLU A 263 13.59 7.20 4.51
C GLU A 263 12.81 7.95 3.41
N TYR A 264 12.54 9.24 3.65
CA TYR A 264 12.06 10.13 2.60
C TYR A 264 13.23 10.84 1.92
N CYS A 265 13.30 10.77 0.60
CA CYS A 265 14.24 11.58 -0.18
C CYS A 265 13.66 13.00 -0.32
N GLN A 266 14.33 13.98 0.29
CA GLN A 266 13.94 15.38 0.23
C GLN A 266 14.48 16.08 -1.02
N ILE A 267 13.59 16.74 -1.76
CA ILE A 267 13.91 17.60 -2.90
C ILE A 267 13.46 19.02 -2.55
N SER A 268 14.41 19.83 -2.11
CA SER A 268 14.22 21.23 -1.74
C SER A 268 14.72 22.16 -2.84
N ARG A 269 13.81 22.77 -3.60
CA ARG A 269 14.20 23.66 -4.72
C ARG A 269 13.08 24.60 -5.17
N LYS A 270 13.46 25.50 -6.07
CA LYS A 270 12.53 26.23 -6.94
C LYS A 270 12.10 25.34 -8.10
N TRP A 271 10.88 24.85 -8.04
CA TRP A 271 10.20 24.08 -9.07
C TRP A 271 9.76 24.98 -10.23
N ARG A 272 9.97 24.48 -11.45
CA ARG A 272 9.64 25.17 -12.70
C ARG A 272 8.82 24.26 -13.60
N ASN A 273 8.11 24.86 -14.55
CA ASN A 273 7.38 24.11 -15.56
C ASN A 273 8.33 23.20 -16.34
N GLY A 274 7.98 21.92 -16.45
CA GLY A 274 8.79 20.92 -17.14
C GLY A 274 9.93 20.31 -16.31
N ASP A 275 10.04 20.64 -15.01
CA ASP A 275 10.95 19.90 -14.12
C ASP A 275 10.53 18.43 -14.09
N GLU A 276 11.49 17.53 -14.35
CA GLU A 276 11.30 16.08 -14.38
C GLU A 276 12.30 15.39 -13.45
N PHE A 277 11.81 14.48 -12.62
CA PHE A 277 12.59 13.67 -11.71
C PHE A 277 12.37 12.19 -12.01
N LYS A 278 13.46 11.42 -12.09
CA LYS A 278 13.42 9.98 -12.28
C LYS A 278 13.76 9.28 -10.97
N ILE A 279 12.84 8.42 -10.54
CA ILE A 279 12.91 7.62 -9.33
C ILE A 279 12.97 6.15 -9.76
N ILE A 280 13.98 5.42 -9.32
CA ILE A 280 14.16 3.99 -9.58
C ILE A 280 14.31 3.28 -8.23
N LEU A 281 13.45 2.32 -7.94
CA LEU A 281 13.45 1.53 -6.71
C LEU A 281 13.95 0.12 -7.00
N LYS A 282 15.25 -0.10 -6.84
CA LYS A 282 15.83 -1.42 -7.11
C LYS A 282 15.63 -2.33 -5.90
N ASN A 283 15.20 -3.56 -6.19
CA ASN A 283 15.27 -4.70 -5.28
C ASN A 283 16.46 -5.56 -5.71
#